data_AF-A0A948XFS3-F1
#
_entry.id   AF-A0A948XFS3-F1
#
_cell.length_a   1.000
_cell.length_b   1.000
_cell.length_c   1.000
_cell.angle_alpha   90.00
_cell.angle_beta   90.00
_cell.angle_gamma   90.00
#
_symmetry.space_group_name_H-M   'P 1'
#
loop_
_entity.id
_entity.type
_entity.pdbx_description
1 polymer ?
#
loop_
_entity_poly.entity_id
_entity_poly.type
_entity_poly.pdbx_seq_one_letter_code
_entity_poly.pdbx_strand_id
1 'polypeptide(L)'
;MKLEGIRNKVFLDRYSLKNDKGDPLEQTPEEMWRRVARGIAGVEKKTKRKEWEENFYTLMEDFKFLPGGRILAGAGTGFDVTYF
;
A
#
# COMPACT_ATOMS: atom_id res chain seq x y z
N MET A 1 2.10 12.53 4.47
CA MET A 1 1.69 13.67 3.63
C MET A 1 0.18 13.84 3.75
N LYS A 2 -0.31 15.06 4.04
CA LYS A 2 -1.75 15.30 4.13
C LYS A 2 -2.35 15.50 2.73
N LEU A 3 -3.28 14.63 2.34
CA LEU A 3 -4.09 14.81 1.14
C LEU A 3 -5.30 15.71 1.45
N GLU A 4 -5.73 16.51 0.48
CA GLU A 4 -6.87 17.44 0.62
C GLU A 4 -7.71 17.48 -0.65
N GLY A 5 -9.03 17.70 -0.52
CA GLY A 5 -9.93 17.77 -1.67
C GLY A 5 -10.01 16.45 -2.46
N ILE A 6 -9.97 16.54 -3.78
CA ILE A 6 -10.16 15.40 -4.69
C ILE A 6 -9.12 14.30 -4.47
N ARG A 7 -7.85 14.65 -4.24
CA ARG A 7 -6.78 13.66 -3.99
C ARG A 7 -7.06 12.81 -2.73
N ASN A 8 -7.59 13.43 -1.68
CA ASN A 8 -7.96 12.70 -0.46
C ASN A 8 -9.12 11.75 -0.73
N LYS A 9 -10.16 12.24 -1.40
CA LYS A 9 -11.32 11.43 -1.76
C LYS A 9 -10.92 10.22 -2.61
N VAL A 10 -10.14 10.43 -3.68
CA VAL A 10 -9.67 9.34 -4.54
C VAL A 10 -8.82 8.33 -3.77
N PHE A 11 -7.93 8.80 -2.88
CA PHE A 11 -7.12 7.91 -2.06
C PHE A 11 -7.96 7.02 -1.15
N LEU A 12 -8.86 7.63 -0.36
CA LEU A 12 -9.74 6.91 0.55
C LEU A 12 -10.70 5.97 -0.19
N ASP A 13 -11.15 6.34 -1.38
CA ASP A 13 -12.11 5.54 -2.16
C ASP A 13 -11.43 4.35 -2.85
N ARG A 14 -10.20 4.52 -3.37
CA ARG A 14 -9.60 3.59 -4.34
C ARG A 14 -8.39 2.81 -3.82
N TYR A 15 -7.69 3.31 -2.82
CA TYR A 15 -6.36 2.79 -2.45
C TYR A 15 -6.20 2.48 -0.96
N SER A 16 -6.88 3.23 -0.09
CA SER A 16 -6.89 2.95 1.36
C SER A 16 -7.44 1.56 1.64
N LEU A 17 -6.72 0.79 2.45
CA LEU A 17 -7.23 -0.44 3.03
C LEU A 17 -8.45 -0.11 3.91
N LYS A 18 -9.52 -0.88 3.77
CA LYS A 18 -10.75 -0.75 4.55
C LYS A 18 -10.97 -1.95 5.45
N ASN A 19 -11.61 -1.73 6.59
CA ASN A 19 -12.11 -2.79 7.44
C ASN A 19 -13.41 -3.40 6.86
N ASP A 20 -13.97 -4.40 7.54
CA ASP A 20 -15.21 -5.09 7.12
C ASP A 20 -16.45 -4.17 7.09
N LYS A 21 -16.39 -3.02 7.78
CA LYS A 21 -17.46 -2.00 7.78
C LYS A 21 -17.28 -0.97 6.66
N GLY A 22 -16.19 -1.04 5.91
CA GLY A 22 -15.84 -0.09 4.85
C GLY A 22 -15.11 1.16 5.33
N ASP A 23 -14.75 1.25 6.62
CA ASP A 23 -13.99 2.39 7.14
C ASP A 23 -12.52 2.29 6.73
N PRO A 24 -11.90 3.40 6.27
CA PRO A 24 -10.49 3.42 5.90
C PRO A 24 -9.60 3.22 7.13
N LEU A 25 -8.74 2.21 7.08
CA LEU A 25 -7.67 1.96 8.04
C LEU A 25 -6.41 2.79 7.73
N GLU A 26 -6.26 3.24 6.47
CA GLU A 26 -5.16 4.06 6.00
C GLU A 26 -5.69 5.44 5.62
N GLN A 27 -5.11 6.49 6.19
CA GLN A 27 -5.49 7.89 5.92
C GLN A 27 -4.47 8.61 5.04
N THR A 28 -3.28 8.03 4.90
CA THR A 28 -2.16 8.64 4.19
C THR A 28 -1.49 7.68 3.20
N PRO A 29 -0.91 8.18 2.10
CA PRO A 29 -0.12 7.37 1.18
C PRO A 29 1.03 6.62 1.86
N GLU A 30 1.64 7.19 2.89
CA GLU A 30 2.73 6.57 3.63
C GLU A 30 2.32 5.26 4.33
N GLU A 31 1.12 5.23 4.91
CA GLU A 31 0.57 4.02 5.53
C GLU A 31 0.34 2.93 4.47
N MET A 32 -0.24 3.31 3.32
CA MET A 32 -0.39 2.42 2.17
C MET A 32 0.96 1.90 1.66
N TRP A 33 1.96 2.76 1.48
CA TRP A 33 3.28 2.35 1.02
C TRP A 33 3.94 1.38 1.98
N ARG A 34 3.78 1.60 3.30
CA ARG A 34 4.27 0.67 4.33
C ARG A 34 3.61 -0.70 4.20
N ARG A 35 2.28 -0.75 4.02
CA ARG A 35 1.55 -2.01 3.79
C ARG A 35 2.03 -2.70 2.52
N VAL A 36 2.09 -1.99 1.40
CA VAL A 36 2.49 -2.54 0.10
C VAL A 36 3.92 -3.07 0.16
N ALA A 37 4.85 -2.31 0.74
CA ALA A 37 6.24 -2.71 0.91
C ALA A 37 6.37 -3.99 1.75
N ARG A 38 5.65 -4.07 2.87
CA ARG A 38 5.61 -5.28 3.72
C ARG A 38 4.98 -6.47 2.99
N GLY A 39 3.93 -6.23 2.22
CA GLY A 39 3.25 -7.25 1.43
C GLY A 39 4.18 -7.86 0.38
N ILE A 40 4.87 -7.02 -0.39
CA ILE A 40 5.80 -7.46 -1.44
C ILE A 40 7.03 -8.12 -0.81
N ALA A 41 7.63 -7.53 0.23
CA ALA A 41 8.77 -8.14 0.93
C ALA A 41 8.43 -9.49 1.59
N GLY A 42 7.15 -9.81 1.77
CA GLY A 42 6.69 -11.08 2.34
C GLY A 42 7.13 -12.32 1.54
N VAL A 43 7.36 -12.21 0.23
CA VAL A 43 7.82 -13.34 -0.59
C VAL A 43 9.30 -13.66 -0.39
N GLU A 44 10.06 -12.73 0.18
CA GLU A 44 11.49 -12.88 0.39
C GLU A 44 11.82 -13.84 1.54
N LYS A 45 13.08 -14.31 1.56
CA LYS A 45 13.64 -15.07 2.68
C LYS A 45 13.49 -14.27 3.97
N LYS A 46 13.14 -14.93 5.08
CA LYS A 46 12.89 -14.28 6.39
C LYS A 46 14.00 -13.31 6.80
N THR A 47 15.26 -13.65 6.54
CA THR A 47 16.44 -12.83 6.85
C THR A 47 16.55 -11.54 6.03
N LYS A 48 15.89 -11.48 4.87
CA LYS A 48 15.93 -10.36 3.91
C LYS A 48 14.66 -9.53 3.87
N ARG A 49 13.56 -9.99 4.47
CA ARG A 49 12.27 -9.28 4.42
C ARG A 49 12.35 -7.85 4.92
N LYS A 50 13.04 -7.61 6.04
CA LYS A 50 13.16 -6.26 6.62
C LYS A 50 13.96 -5.33 5.70
N GLU A 51 15.05 -5.82 5.12
CA GLU A 51 15.86 -5.07 4.15
C GLU A 51 15.03 -4.68 2.94
N TRP A 52 14.28 -5.63 2.38
CA TRP A 52 13.43 -5.37 1.21
C TRP A 52 12.21 -4.50 1.51
N GLU A 53 11.59 -4.61 2.69
CA GLU A 53 10.50 -3.72 3.10
C GLU A 53 10.95 -2.25 3.08
N GLU A 54 12.11 -1.95 3.68
CA GLU A 54 12.63 -0.57 3.69
C GLU A 54 13.02 -0.10 2.29
N ASN A 55 13.61 -0.97 1.47
CA ASN A 55 13.96 -0.63 0.08
C ASN A 55 12.70 -0.33 -0.76
N PHE A 56 11.65 -1.15 -0.66
CA PHE A 56 10.40 -0.91 -1.38
C PHE A 56 9.65 0.32 -0.88
N TYR A 57 9.65 0.57 0.44
CA TYR A 57 9.09 1.80 0.99
C TYR A 57 9.82 3.03 0.44
N THR A 58 11.16 3.04 0.50
CA THR A 58 12.00 4.15 0.01
C THR A 58 11.80 4.41 -1.48
N LEU A 59 11.59 3.34 -2.26
CA LEU A 59 11.30 3.42 -3.68
C LEU A 59 9.95 4.08 -3.98
N MET A 60 8.94 3.87 -3.13
CA MET A 60 7.60 4.45 -3.30
C MET A 60 7.45 5.83 -2.64
N GLU A 61 8.23 6.11 -1.61
CA GLU A 61 8.22 7.36 -0.85
C GLU A 61 8.37 8.57 -1.79
N ASP A 62 7.61 9.63 -1.49
CA ASP A 62 7.52 10.84 -2.31
C ASP A 62 7.14 10.57 -3.78
N PHE A 63 6.39 9.50 -4.02
CA PHE A 63 5.91 9.12 -5.35
C PHE A 63 7.04 8.85 -6.37
N LYS A 64 8.27 8.53 -5.91
CA LYS A 64 9.42 8.21 -6.77
C LYS A 64 9.13 7.05 -7.73
N PHE A 65 8.33 6.09 -7.28
CA PHE A 65 7.81 4.99 -8.09
C PHE A 65 6.41 4.60 -7.59
N LEU A 66 5.50 4.33 -8.53
CA LEU A 66 4.16 3.87 -8.20
C LEU A 66 3.86 2.57 -8.97
N PRO A 67 3.66 1.44 -8.27
CA PRO A 67 3.16 0.24 -8.91
C PRO A 67 1.72 0.44 -9.40
N GLY A 68 1.25 -0.46 -10.27
CA GLY A 68 -0.10 -0.38 -10.82
C GLY A 68 -1.18 -0.38 -9.74
N GLY A 69 -2.33 0.26 -10.03
CA GLY A 69 -3.36 0.54 -9.02
C GLY A 69 -3.88 -0.69 -8.25
N ARG A 70 -3.93 -1.87 -8.87
CA ARG A 70 -4.32 -3.11 -8.17
C ARG A 70 -3.29 -3.57 -7.14
N ILE A 71 -2.00 -3.35 -7.40
CA ILE A 71 -0.93 -3.66 -6.45
C ILE A 71 -1.02 -2.73 -5.25
N LEU A 72 -1.24 -1.42 -5.50
CA LEU A 72 -1.44 -0.44 -4.43
C LEU A 72 -2.65 -0.79 -3.54
N ALA A 73 -3.76 -1.18 -4.16
CA ALA A 73 -4.99 -1.53 -3.44
C ALA A 73 -4.91 -2.89 -2.71
N GLY A 74 -4.18 -3.88 -3.25
CA GLY A 74 -4.25 -5.26 -2.75
C GLY A 74 -3.03 -5.80 -2.03
N ALA A 75 -1.81 -5.37 -2.36
CA ALA A 75 -0.61 -5.95 -1.78
C ALA A 75 -0.58 -5.75 -0.26
N GLY A 76 -0.34 -6.84 0.49
CA GLY A 76 -0.28 -6.80 1.96
C GLY A 76 -1.62 -6.70 2.67
N THR A 77 -2.76 -6.72 1.96
CA THR A 77 -4.10 -6.69 2.57
C THR A 77 -4.62 -8.07 2.98
N GLY A 78 -4.14 -9.13 2.31
CA GLY A 78 -4.69 -10.48 2.44
C GLY A 78 -5.95 -10.72 1.60
N PHE A 79 -6.41 -9.73 0.82
CA PHE A 79 -7.52 -9.89 -0.11
C PHE A 79 -7.06 -10.32 -1.49
N ASP A 80 -7.82 -11.22 -2.13
CA ASP A 80 -7.64 -11.60 -3.52
C ASP A 80 -8.24 -10.52 -4.44
N VAL A 81 -7.40 -9.56 -4.82
CA VAL A 81 -7.78 -8.46 -5.73
C VAL A 81 -7.63 -8.83 -7.22
N THR A 82 -7.17 -10.04 -7.51
CA THR A 82 -6.98 -10.60 -8.85
C THR A 82 -7.70 -11.95 -8.95
N TYR A 83 -8.47 -12.13 -10.01
CA TYR A 83 -9.39 -13.26 -10.19
C TYR A 83 -8.78 -14.44 -10.98
N PHE A 84 -7.46 -14.66 -10.87
CA PHE A 84 -6.75 -15.66 -11.70
C PHE A 84 -5.98 -16.63 -10.83
#